data_AF-A0A535XZ02-F1
#
_entry.id   AF-A0A535XZ02-F1
#
_cell.length_a   1.000
_cell.length_b   1.000
_cell.length_c   1.000
_cell.angle_alpha   90.00
_cell.angle_beta   90.00
_cell.angle_gamma   90.00
#
_symmetry.space_group_name_H-M   'P 1'
#
loop_
_entity.id
_entity.type
_entity.pdbx_description
1 polymer ?
#
loop_
_entity_poly.entity_id
_entity_poly.type
_entity_poly.pdbx_seq_one_letter_code
_entity_poly.pdbx_strand_id
1 'polypeptide(L)' 'QREEVAGGTQLTVIESGFDRIPLARRAEAFRMNDAGWTEQLENIGRYVAV' A
#
# COMPACT_ATOMS: atom_id res chain seq x y z
N GLN A 1 -4.17 0.52 8.14
CA GLN A 1 -4.21 0.89 9.58
C GLN A 1 -3.72 2.31 9.70
N ARG A 2 -4.27 3.10 10.64
CA ARG A 2 -3.84 4.48 10.87
C ARG A 2 -3.55 4.69 12.35
N GLU A 3 -2.55 5.50 12.64
CA GLU A 3 -2.12 5.84 14.00
C GLU A 3 -1.83 7.34 14.05
N GLU A 4 -2.25 8.01 15.12
CA GLU A 4 -1.88 9.41 15.34
C GLU A 4 -0.44 9.48 15.86
N VAL A 5 0.37 10.37 15.30
CA VAL A 5 1.76 10.59 15.67
C VAL A 5 2.04 12.08 15.87
N ALA A 6 3.16 12.43 16.50
CA ALA A 6 3.54 13.83 16.61
C ALA A 6 3.71 14.44 15.21
N GLY A 7 2.91 15.46 14.89
CA GLY A 7 2.97 16.15 13.61
C GLY A 7 2.14 15.53 12.46
N GLY A 8 1.28 14.54 12.72
CA GLY A 8 0.34 14.04 11.72
C GLY A 8 -0.21 12.63 11.99
N THR A 9 -0.61 11.95 10.92
CA THR A 9 -1.14 10.59 10.96
C THR A 9 -0.21 9.66 10.19
N GLN A 10 0.22 8.55 10.79
CA GLN A 10 0.92 7.48 10.10
C GLN A 10 -0.10 6.53 9.46
N LEU A 11 0.09 6.20 8.18
CA LEU A 11 -0.76 5.27 7.44
C LEU A 11 0.06 4.04 7.01
N THR A 12 -0.39 2.86 7.44
CA THR A 12 0.19 1.57 7.04
C THR A 12 -0.82 0.82 6.17
N VAL A 13 -0.42 0.47 4.95
CA VAL A 13 -1.23 -0.36 4.04
C VAL A 13 -0.65 -1.76 4.01
N ILE A 14 -1.52 -2.77 4.17
CA ILE A 14 -1.18 -4.18 4.04
C ILE A 14 -2.09 -4.78 2.99
N GLU A 15 -1.52 -5.20 1.88
CA GLU A 15 -2.22 -6.02 0.89
C GLU A 15 -2.01 -7.51 1.23
N SER A 16 -3.08 -8.29 1.24
CA SER A 16 -3.07 -9.69 1.68
C SER A 16 -3.80 -10.59 0.69
N GLY A 17 -3.65 -11.92 0.83
CA GLY A 17 -4.29 -12.90 -0.06
C GLY A 17 -3.38 -13.45 -1.17
N PHE A 18 -2.11 -13.05 -1.23
CA PHE A 18 -1.13 -13.59 -2.20
C PHE A 18 -0.87 -15.09 -2.01
N ASP A 19 -1.10 -15.63 -0.82
CA ASP A 19 -1.05 -17.07 -0.52
C ASP A 19 -2.07 -17.88 -1.32
N ARG A 20 -3.19 -17.26 -1.72
CA ARG A 20 -4.23 -17.88 -2.56
C ARG A 20 -3.88 -17.88 -4.04
N ILE A 21 -2.83 -17.17 -4.45
CA ILE A 21 -2.36 -17.14 -5.84
C ILE A 21 -1.53 -18.40 -6.10
N PRO A 22 -1.76 -19.12 -7.22
CA PRO A 22 -0.90 -20.23 -7.63
C PRO A 22 0.57 -19.83 -7.61
N LEU A 23 1.44 -20.70 -7.08
CA LEU A 23 2.86 -20.40 -6.85
C LEU A 23 3.54 -19.82 -8.09
N ALA A 24 3.22 -20.37 -9.28
CA ALA A 24 3.75 -19.94 -10.57
C ALA A 24 3.48 -18.47 -10.91
N ARG A 25 2.42 -17.86 -10.36
CA ARG A 25 2.03 -16.47 -10.64
C ARG A 25 2.24 -15.52 -9.47
N ARG A 26 2.54 -16.05 -8.28
CA ARG A 26 2.62 -15.26 -7.05
C ARG A 26 3.72 -14.19 -7.12
N ALA A 27 4.90 -14.54 -7.62
CA ALA A 27 6.01 -13.59 -7.77
C ALA A 27 5.72 -12.48 -8.81
N GLU A 28 4.97 -12.81 -9.86
CA GLU A 28 4.51 -11.82 -10.85
C GLU A 28 3.49 -10.87 -10.23
N ALA A 29 2.48 -11.41 -9.52
CA ALA A 29 1.48 -10.61 -8.83
C ALA A 29 2.10 -9.63 -7.82
N PHE A 30 3.11 -10.07 -7.05
CA PHE A 30 3.84 -9.18 -6.14
C PHE A 30 4.52 -8.02 -6.90
N ARG A 31 5.21 -8.31 -8.01
CA ARG A 31 5.90 -7.28 -8.80
C ARG A 31 4.94 -6.28 -9.45
N MET A 32 3.77 -6.74 -9.88
CA MET A 32 2.77 -5.87 -10.51
C MET A 32 2.17 -4.84 -9.54
N ASN A 33 2.16 -5.11 -8.24
CA ASN A 33 1.51 -4.27 -7.25
C ASN A 33 2.44 -3.28 -6.51
N ASP A 34 3.76 -3.41 -6.64
CA ASP A 34 4.72 -2.64 -5.83
C ASP A 34 4.71 -1.13 -6.16
N ALA A 35 4.64 -0.77 -7.45
CA ALA A 35 4.65 0.63 -7.87
C ALA A 35 3.32 1.36 -7.56
N GLY A 36 2.19 0.67 -7.65
CA GLY A 36 0.87 1.29 -7.53
C GLY A 36 0.60 1.87 -6.14
N TRP A 37 0.97 1.15 -5.07
CA TRP A 37 0.74 1.62 -3.71
C TRP A 37 1.60 2.84 -3.34
N THR A 38 2.79 2.97 -3.92
CA THR A 38 3.63 4.17 -3.75
C THR A 38 2.90 5.41 -4.26
N GLU A 39 2.39 5.37 -5.49
CA GLU A 39 1.63 6.49 -6.08
C GLU A 39 0.35 6.79 -5.29
N GLN A 40 -0.36 5.76 -4.81
CA GLN A 40 -1.57 5.96 -4.02
C GLN A 40 -1.29 6.64 -2.68
N LEU A 41 -0.20 6.29 -1.99
CA LEU A 41 0.17 6.95 -0.74
C LEU A 41 0.52 8.44 -0.96
N GLU A 42 1.19 8.77 -2.07
CA GLU A 42 1.43 10.17 -2.46
C GLU A 42 0.13 10.92 -2.75
N ASN A 43 -0.81 10.30 -3.48
CA ASN A 43 -2.12 10.89 -3.77
C ASN A 43 -2.93 11.17 -2.50
N ILE A 44 -2.95 10.22 -1.57
CA ILE A 44 -3.60 10.40 -0.26
C ILE A 44 -2.97 11.57 0.47
N GLY A 45 -1.64 11.62 0.56
CA GLY A 45 -0.91 12.73 1.19
C GLY A 45 -1.26 14.10 0.59
N ARG A 46 -1.31 14.20 -0.74
CA ARG A 46 -1.73 15.43 -1.44
C ARG A 46 -3.17 15.81 -1.15
N TYR A 47 -4.08 14.84 -1.13
CA TYR A 47 -5.51 15.09 -0.91
C TYR A 47 -5.80 15.60 0.50
N VAL A 48 -5.14 15.05 1.52
CA VAL A 48 -5.38 15.42 2.93
C VAL A 48 -4.59 16.64 3.40
N ALA A 49 -3.61 17.10 2.64
CA ALA A 49 -2.81 18.30 2.95
C ALA A 49 -3.51 19.63 2.59
N VAL A 50 -4.75 19.57 2.06
CA VAL A 50 -5.61 20.72 1.76
C VAL A 50 -6.45 21.08 2.98
#